data_AF-A0A090WYI7-F1
#
_entry.id   AF-A0A090WYI7-F1
#
_cell.length_a   1.000
_cell.length_b   1.000
_cell.length_c   1.000
_cell.angle_alpha   90.00
_cell.angle_beta   90.00
_cell.angle_gamma   90.00
#
_symmetry.space_group_name_H-M   'P 1'
#
loop_
_entity.id
_entity.type
_entity.pdbx_description
1 polymer ?
#
loop_
_entity_poly.entity_id
_entity_poly.type
_entity_poly.pdbx_seq_one_letter_code
_entity_poly.pdbx_strand_id
1 'polypeptide(L)'
;MALNFDTAESNRGELKAKVTGSALEEIYDVQQAKIDSIMNQEQFAVLKTIRSKMEAAYKSKDDAKIKAIQELSSQFKDLQNQQQNERRFFMIQYAKDHPESAVAPWILGFQFSEGRMSKEEMKTIYPIFKGDAKHTAMFKYYEKTYNDIFKNLGVGSTAPNFTLIDVNGKEVSLKDVQAKYKLVDFWASWCVPCRASFPHLKELYKTYGKDGFEIVGIGTADSEEKWRKAIEEDKTPWMHLNDTGADHQWG
;
A
#
# COMPACT_ATOMS: atom_id res chain seq x y z
N MET A 1 -30.98 14.72 -1.98
CA MET A 1 -29.68 15.04 -1.34
C MET A 1 -29.98 15.87 -0.11
N ALA A 2 -29.86 15.28 1.08
CA ALA A 2 -30.01 16.00 2.33
C ALA A 2 -28.61 16.25 2.90
N LEU A 3 -28.19 17.52 2.94
CA LEU A 3 -26.93 17.89 3.58
C LEU A 3 -27.21 18.05 5.08
N ASN A 4 -26.86 17.03 5.87
CA ASN A 4 -26.91 17.13 7.32
C ASN A 4 -25.54 17.60 7.82
N PHE A 5 -25.52 18.81 8.38
CA PHE A 5 -24.34 19.38 9.01
C PHE A 5 -24.34 18.96 10.48
N ASP A 6 -23.34 18.18 10.88
CA ASP A 6 -23.08 17.92 12.30
C ASP A 6 -22.19 19.05 12.83
N THR A 7 -22.76 19.92 13.65
CA THR A 7 -22.07 21.08 14.23
C THR A 7 -21.40 20.78 15.56
N ALA A 8 -21.39 19.53 16.04
CA ALA A 8 -20.95 19.21 17.39
C ALA A 8 -19.43 19.28 17.62
N GLU A 9 -18.60 19.28 16.57
CA GLU A 9 -17.13 19.40 16.68
C GLU A 9 -16.53 20.35 15.63
N SER A 10 -16.91 21.63 15.68
CA SER A 10 -16.18 22.67 14.92
C SER A 10 -14.95 23.12 15.71
N ASN A 11 -13.76 22.66 15.33
CA ASN A 11 -12.51 23.32 15.70
C ASN A 11 -11.87 23.88 14.42
N ARG A 12 -11.74 25.21 14.36
CA ARG A 12 -11.05 26.01 13.31
C ARG A 12 -11.70 26.10 11.93
N GLY A 13 -13.00 26.40 11.84
CA GLY A 13 -13.58 26.98 10.62
C GLY A 13 -13.66 26.07 9.38
N GLU A 14 -13.27 24.80 9.49
CA GLU A 14 -13.54 23.79 8.47
C GLU A 14 -14.87 23.10 8.77
N LEU A 15 -15.84 23.30 7.89
CA LEU A 15 -17.09 22.53 7.89
C LEU A 15 -16.77 21.07 7.56
N LYS A 16 -16.80 20.19 8.56
CA LYS A 16 -16.91 18.75 8.33
C LYS A 16 -18.35 18.41 7.92
N ALA A 17 -18.68 18.66 6.66
CA ALA A 17 -19.95 18.20 6.10
C ALA A 17 -19.89 16.68 5.96
N LYS A 18 -20.73 15.96 6.71
CA LYS A 18 -20.99 14.55 6.44
C LYS A 18 -22.05 14.49 5.35
N VAL A 19 -21.63 14.32 4.09
CA VAL A 19 -22.57 14.10 3.00
C VAL A 19 -23.21 12.72 3.21
N THR A 20 -24.49 12.69 3.57
CA THR A 20 -25.27 11.46 3.72
C THR A 20 -26.47 11.48 2.77
N GLY A 21 -26.97 10.31 2.37
CA GLY A 21 -28.23 10.21 1.61
C GLY A 21 -28.13 10.46 0.10
N SER A 22 -27.04 10.03 -0.54
CA SER A 22 -27.06 9.76 -1.98
C SER A 22 -27.44 8.30 -2.22
N ALA A 23 -28.14 7.98 -3.30
CA ALA A 23 -28.48 6.59 -3.64
C ALA A 23 -27.23 5.70 -3.80
N LEU A 24 -26.09 6.28 -4.18
CA LEU A 24 -24.82 5.55 -4.30
C LEU A 24 -24.24 5.18 -2.92
N GLU A 25 -24.42 6.03 -1.91
CA GLU A 25 -23.98 5.77 -0.54
C GLU A 25 -24.75 4.58 0.05
N GLU A 26 -26.07 4.54 -0.14
CA GLU A 26 -26.89 3.42 0.33
C GLU A 26 -26.47 2.09 -0.32
N ILE A 27 -26.17 2.10 -1.62
CA ILE A 27 -25.69 0.90 -2.33
C ILE A 27 -24.31 0.47 -1.81
N TYR A 28 -23.42 1.44 -1.54
CA TYR A 28 -22.10 1.19 -0.98
C TYR A 28 -22.20 0.60 0.42
N ASP A 29 -22.98 1.21 1.31
CA ASP A 29 -23.19 0.76 2.69
C ASP A 29 -23.72 -0.67 2.75
N VAL A 30 -24.67 -1.02 1.87
CA VAL A 30 -25.18 -2.39 1.78
C VAL A 30 -24.09 -3.39 1.40
N GLN A 31 -23.22 -3.04 0.45
CA GLN A 31 -22.11 -3.91 0.06
C GLN A 31 -21.03 -3.97 1.15
N GLN A 32 -20.75 -2.86 1.83
CA GLN A 32 -19.81 -2.81 2.94
C GLN A 32 -20.30 -3.66 4.12
N ALA A 33 -21.59 -3.62 4.44
CA ALA A 33 -22.19 -4.49 5.45
C ALA A 33 -22.05 -5.99 5.11
N LYS A 34 -22.14 -6.35 3.82
CA LYS A 34 -21.88 -7.74 3.38
C LYS A 34 -20.41 -8.12 3.56
N ILE A 35 -19.48 -7.24 3.20
CA ILE A 35 -18.04 -7.44 3.44
C ILE A 35 -17.77 -7.63 4.93
N ASP A 36 -18.35 -6.77 5.76
CA ASP A 36 -18.19 -6.85 7.21
C ASP A 36 -18.80 -8.14 7.78
N SER A 37 -19.93 -8.59 7.24
CA SER A 37 -20.53 -9.88 7.60
C SER A 37 -19.59 -11.05 7.27
N ILE A 38 -18.96 -11.06 6.09
CA ILE A 38 -17.95 -12.07 5.72
C ILE A 38 -16.77 -12.03 6.69
N MET A 39 -16.27 -10.84 7.02
CA MET A 39 -15.12 -10.69 7.92
C MET A 39 -15.45 -11.07 9.38
N ASN A 40 -16.72 -11.03 9.80
CA ASN A 40 -17.15 -11.30 11.17
C ASN A 40 -17.91 -12.63 11.33
N GLN A 41 -17.83 -13.55 10.37
CA GLN A 41 -18.37 -14.91 10.55
C GLN A 41 -17.73 -15.59 11.77
N GLU A 42 -18.49 -16.44 12.45
CA GLU A 42 -18.09 -17.08 13.71
C GLU A 42 -16.76 -17.85 13.58
N GLN A 43 -16.54 -18.53 12.45
CA GLN A 43 -15.30 -19.24 12.16
C GLN A 43 -14.05 -18.35 12.19
N PHE A 44 -14.19 -17.03 11.99
CA PHE A 44 -13.10 -16.07 12.01
C PHE A 44 -12.95 -15.31 13.34
N ALA A 45 -13.76 -15.62 14.36
CA ALA A 45 -13.72 -14.93 15.66
C ALA A 45 -12.32 -14.91 16.28
N VAL A 46 -11.56 -16.00 16.14
CA VAL A 46 -10.17 -16.10 16.62
C VAL A 46 -9.24 -15.07 15.97
N LEU A 47 -9.43 -14.76 14.68
CA LEU A 47 -8.62 -13.77 13.96
C LEU A 47 -8.85 -12.35 14.51
N LYS A 48 -10.09 -12.03 14.88
CA LYS A 48 -10.44 -10.75 15.50
C LYS A 48 -9.75 -10.61 16.86
N THR A 49 -9.73 -11.68 17.66
CA THR A 49 -9.01 -11.70 18.94
C THR A 49 -7.50 -11.54 18.75
N ILE A 50 -6.90 -12.23 17.77
CA ILE A 50 -5.48 -12.10 17.44
C ILE A 50 -5.14 -10.67 17.04
N ARG A 51 -5.96 -10.05 16.17
CA ARG A 51 -5.80 -8.66 15.76
C ARG A 51 -5.84 -7.70 16.96
N SER A 52 -6.83 -7.84 17.84
CA SER A 52 -6.93 -7.00 19.03
C SER A 52 -5.73 -7.16 19.97
N LYS A 53 -5.24 -8.40 20.17
CA LYS A 53 -4.02 -8.66 20.94
C LYS A 53 -2.79 -8.02 20.28
N MET A 54 -2.67 -8.11 18.96
CA MET A 54 -1.56 -7.53 18.20
C MET A 54 -1.55 -6.01 18.33
N GLU A 55 -2.70 -5.35 18.20
CA GLU A 55 -2.85 -3.90 18.40
C GLU A 55 -2.43 -3.49 19.83
N ALA A 56 -2.82 -4.27 20.85
CA ALA A 56 -2.40 -4.01 22.23
C ALA A 56 -0.89 -4.19 22.43
N ALA A 57 -0.27 -5.20 21.79
CA ALA A 57 1.17 -5.46 21.89
C ALA A 57 2.02 -4.39 21.19
N TYR A 58 1.59 -3.92 20.02
CA TYR A 58 2.24 -2.77 19.36
C TYR A 58 2.16 -1.52 20.21
N LYS A 59 1.02 -1.25 20.87
CA LYS A 59 0.88 -0.13 21.80
C LYS A 59 1.81 -0.25 23.01
N SER A 60 2.07 -1.46 23.50
CA SER A 60 3.00 -1.66 24.63
C SER A 60 4.48 -1.60 24.23
N LYS A 61 4.81 -1.61 22.93
CA LYS A 61 6.20 -1.65 22.41
C LYS A 61 7.04 -2.79 23.03
N ASP A 62 6.37 -3.92 23.28
CA ASP A 62 6.96 -5.08 23.94
C ASP A 62 7.27 -6.13 22.87
N ASP A 63 8.52 -6.18 22.44
CA ASP A 63 8.97 -7.02 21.32
C ASP A 63 8.73 -8.52 21.58
N ALA A 64 8.83 -8.95 22.84
CA ALA A 64 8.55 -10.34 23.21
C ALA A 64 7.07 -10.68 23.01
N LYS A 65 6.16 -9.77 23.40
CA LYS A 65 4.72 -9.94 23.14
C LYS A 65 4.38 -9.86 21.66
N ILE A 66 4.99 -8.94 20.92
CA ILE A 66 4.80 -8.82 19.48
C ILE A 66 5.20 -10.14 18.80
N LYS A 67 6.40 -10.67 19.11
CA LYS A 67 6.88 -11.94 18.56
C LYS A 67 5.97 -13.11 18.94
N ALA A 68 5.55 -13.21 20.19
CA ALA A 68 4.65 -14.28 20.64
C ALA A 68 3.30 -14.24 19.91
N ILE A 69 2.73 -13.05 19.68
CA ILE A 69 1.46 -12.93 18.96
C ILE A 69 1.66 -13.15 17.46
N GLN A 70 2.81 -12.79 16.89
CA GLN A 70 3.15 -13.11 15.50
C GLN A 70 3.23 -14.63 15.28
N GLU A 71 3.85 -15.35 16.21
CA GLU A 71 3.94 -16.82 16.18
C GLU A 71 2.58 -17.49 16.44
N LEU A 72 1.72 -16.88 17.26
CA LEU A 72 0.33 -17.33 17.36
C LEU A 72 -0.42 -17.07 16.05
N SER A 73 -0.28 -15.88 15.46
CA SER A 73 -0.96 -15.50 14.22
C SER A 73 -0.56 -16.39 13.04
N SER A 74 0.70 -16.82 12.97
CA SER A 74 1.17 -17.68 11.88
C SER A 74 0.49 -19.05 11.85
N GLN A 75 0.05 -19.56 13.00
CA GLN A 75 -0.72 -20.81 13.11
C GLN A 75 -2.11 -20.71 12.46
N PHE A 76 -2.64 -19.49 12.30
CA PHE A 76 -3.94 -19.23 11.68
C PHE A 76 -3.81 -18.67 10.26
N LYS A 77 -2.65 -18.79 9.62
CA LYS A 77 -2.40 -18.24 8.28
C LYS A 77 -3.40 -18.75 7.24
N ASP A 78 -3.76 -20.03 7.29
CA ASP A 78 -4.73 -20.61 6.35
C ASP A 78 -6.13 -20.04 6.56
N LEU A 79 -6.55 -19.85 7.82
CA LEU A 79 -7.82 -19.22 8.16
C LEU A 79 -7.84 -17.73 7.76
N GLN A 80 -6.72 -17.02 7.92
CA GLN A 80 -6.55 -15.65 7.42
C GLN A 80 -6.67 -15.60 5.90
N ASN A 81 -6.02 -16.51 5.19
CA ASN A 81 -6.10 -16.61 3.73
C ASN A 81 -7.52 -16.91 3.29
N GLN A 82 -8.22 -17.84 3.96
CA GLN A 82 -9.61 -18.16 3.67
C GLN A 82 -10.50 -16.92 3.84
N GLN A 83 -10.43 -16.23 4.98
CA GLN A 83 -11.20 -15.01 5.23
C GLN A 83 -10.97 -13.94 4.15
N GLN A 84 -9.71 -13.70 3.78
CA GLN A 84 -9.37 -12.72 2.73
C GLN A 84 -9.86 -13.17 1.36
N ASN A 85 -9.79 -14.46 1.05
CA ASN A 85 -10.29 -15.02 -0.20
C ASN A 85 -11.81 -14.92 -0.32
N GLU A 86 -12.56 -15.19 0.74
CA GLU A 86 -14.03 -15.02 0.75
C GLU A 86 -14.43 -13.56 0.50
N ARG A 87 -13.79 -12.62 1.22
CA ARG A 87 -14.01 -11.18 1.02
C ARG A 87 -13.68 -10.76 -0.40
N ARG A 88 -12.51 -11.16 -0.89
CA ARG A 88 -12.03 -10.83 -2.24
C ARG A 88 -12.94 -11.40 -3.32
N PHE A 89 -13.39 -12.65 -3.16
CA PHE A 89 -14.30 -13.29 -4.10
C PHE A 89 -15.60 -12.48 -4.22
N PHE A 90 -16.23 -12.10 -3.10
CA PHE A 90 -17.41 -11.25 -3.11
C PHE A 90 -17.16 -9.93 -3.85
N MET A 91 -16.07 -9.23 -3.54
CA MET A 91 -15.72 -7.96 -4.17
C MET A 91 -15.54 -8.07 -5.69
N ILE A 92 -14.84 -9.12 -6.12
CA ILE A 92 -14.61 -9.39 -7.54
C ILE A 92 -15.92 -9.72 -8.25
N GLN A 93 -16.78 -10.57 -7.65
CA GLN A 93 -18.07 -10.92 -8.26
C GLN A 93 -18.99 -9.70 -8.34
N TYR A 94 -19.06 -8.89 -7.29
CA TYR A 94 -19.83 -7.64 -7.34
C TYR A 94 -19.37 -6.73 -8.48
N ALA A 95 -18.06 -6.59 -8.70
CA ALA A 95 -17.53 -5.82 -9.83
C ALA A 95 -17.90 -6.41 -11.20
N LYS A 96 -17.94 -7.75 -11.32
CA LYS A 96 -18.35 -8.44 -12.54
C LYS A 96 -19.84 -8.32 -12.84
N ASP A 97 -20.66 -8.39 -11.82
CA ASP A 97 -22.12 -8.33 -11.93
C ASP A 97 -22.61 -6.89 -12.16
N HIS A 98 -21.81 -5.90 -11.72
CA HIS A 98 -22.15 -4.47 -11.80
C HIS A 98 -21.06 -3.61 -12.49
N PRO A 99 -20.66 -3.93 -13.73
CA PRO A 99 -19.54 -3.27 -14.41
C PRO A 99 -19.78 -1.79 -14.73
N GLU A 100 -21.04 -1.35 -14.73
CA GLU A 100 -21.44 0.05 -14.96
C GLU A 100 -21.52 0.88 -13.68
N SER A 101 -21.56 0.24 -12.51
CA SER A 101 -21.83 0.91 -11.24
C SER A 101 -20.66 1.78 -10.80
N ALA A 102 -20.94 3.05 -10.49
CA ALA A 102 -19.98 3.94 -9.82
C ALA A 102 -19.51 3.41 -8.46
N VAL A 103 -20.26 2.49 -7.83
CA VAL A 103 -19.92 1.89 -6.52
C VAL A 103 -18.95 0.72 -6.68
N ALA A 104 -18.99 0.00 -7.80
CA ALA A 104 -18.21 -1.23 -7.99
C ALA A 104 -16.69 -1.04 -7.88
N PRO A 105 -16.08 0.03 -8.45
CA PRO A 105 -14.67 0.34 -8.20
C PRO A 105 -14.38 0.54 -6.70
N TRP A 106 -15.22 1.26 -5.96
CA TRP A 106 -14.98 1.49 -4.53
C TRP A 106 -15.09 0.22 -3.69
N ILE A 107 -16.03 -0.67 -4.02
CA ILE A 107 -16.13 -1.99 -3.37
C ILE A 107 -14.95 -2.88 -3.67
N LEU A 108 -14.45 -2.85 -4.92
CA LEU A 108 -13.23 -3.56 -5.27
C LEU A 108 -12.02 -2.98 -4.53
N GLY A 109 -11.98 -1.67 -4.24
CA GLY A 109 -10.98 -1.04 -3.38
C GLY A 109 -9.53 -1.28 -3.83
N PHE A 110 -8.59 -1.34 -2.90
CA PHE A 110 -7.15 -1.45 -3.21
C PHE A 110 -6.64 -2.90 -3.32
N GLN A 111 -7.49 -3.86 -3.72
CA GLN A 111 -7.13 -5.29 -3.73
C GLN A 111 -5.83 -5.58 -4.48
N PHE A 112 -5.60 -4.92 -5.61
CA PHE A 112 -4.37 -5.12 -6.37
C PHE A 112 -3.14 -4.47 -5.71
N SER A 113 -3.19 -3.18 -5.38
CA SER A 113 -2.03 -2.47 -4.81
C SER A 113 -1.65 -2.96 -3.41
N GLU A 114 -2.58 -3.54 -2.66
CA GLU A 114 -2.32 -4.19 -1.38
C GLU A 114 -1.91 -5.68 -1.53
N GLY A 115 -1.65 -6.16 -2.76
CA GLY A 115 -1.16 -7.51 -3.02
C GLY A 115 -2.17 -8.63 -2.80
N ARG A 116 -3.46 -8.30 -2.69
CA ARG A 116 -4.54 -9.28 -2.51
C ARG A 116 -5.11 -9.78 -3.83
N MET A 117 -4.84 -9.11 -4.95
CA MET A 117 -5.22 -9.53 -6.30
C MET A 117 -3.98 -9.78 -7.16
N SER A 118 -3.99 -10.90 -7.90
CA SER A 118 -2.94 -11.27 -8.85
C SER A 118 -2.96 -10.38 -10.11
N LYS A 119 -1.86 -10.43 -10.88
CA LYS A 119 -1.75 -9.72 -12.16
C LYS A 119 -2.77 -10.26 -13.18
N GLU A 120 -3.04 -11.56 -13.16
CA GLU A 120 -3.99 -12.24 -14.03
C GLU A 120 -5.44 -11.84 -13.70
N GLU A 121 -5.78 -11.77 -12.42
CA GLU A 121 -7.06 -11.23 -11.97
C GLU A 121 -7.21 -9.76 -12.40
N MET A 122 -6.19 -8.92 -12.21
CA MET A 122 -6.24 -7.52 -12.64
C MET A 122 -6.47 -7.38 -14.15
N LYS A 123 -5.77 -8.17 -14.98
CA LYS A 123 -5.98 -8.23 -16.43
C LYS A 123 -7.40 -8.61 -16.82
N THR A 124 -8.05 -9.45 -16.01
CA THR A 124 -9.39 -9.93 -16.28
C THR A 124 -10.45 -8.93 -15.81
N ILE A 125 -10.29 -8.35 -14.62
CA ILE A 125 -11.30 -7.49 -13.99
C ILE A 125 -11.26 -6.08 -14.53
N TYR A 126 -10.08 -5.49 -14.70
CA TYR A 126 -9.99 -4.08 -15.08
C TYR A 126 -10.72 -3.71 -16.39
N PRO A 127 -10.64 -4.51 -17.48
CA PRO A 127 -11.33 -4.19 -18.73
C PRO A 127 -12.86 -4.30 -18.69
N ILE A 128 -13.45 -4.92 -17.65
CA ILE A 128 -14.90 -5.15 -17.61
C ILE A 128 -15.69 -3.88 -17.30
N PHE A 129 -15.08 -2.94 -16.55
CA PHE A 129 -15.74 -1.71 -16.15
C PHE A 129 -16.13 -0.89 -17.37
N LYS A 130 -17.29 -0.25 -17.32
CA LYS A 130 -17.85 0.63 -18.37
C LYS A 130 -18.80 1.65 -17.72
N GLY A 131 -19.39 2.55 -18.50
CA GLY A 131 -20.34 3.55 -17.97
C GLY A 131 -19.77 4.38 -16.81
N ASP A 132 -20.62 4.65 -15.81
CA ASP A 132 -20.31 5.52 -14.66
C ASP A 132 -19.09 5.05 -13.86
N ALA A 133 -18.85 3.73 -13.79
CA ALA A 133 -17.66 3.17 -13.13
C ALA A 133 -16.36 3.82 -13.63
N LYS A 134 -16.24 4.05 -14.95
CA LYS A 134 -15.03 4.63 -15.57
C LYS A 134 -14.76 6.08 -15.19
N HIS A 135 -15.77 6.79 -14.72
CA HIS A 135 -15.67 8.20 -14.37
C HIS A 135 -15.24 8.42 -12.91
N THR A 136 -15.22 7.36 -12.10
CA THR A 136 -14.86 7.42 -10.68
C THR A 136 -13.36 7.67 -10.46
N ALA A 137 -13.01 8.33 -9.34
CA ALA A 137 -11.61 8.50 -8.94
C ALA A 137 -10.91 7.14 -8.71
N MET A 138 -11.62 6.18 -8.12
CA MET A 138 -11.11 4.84 -7.88
C MET A 138 -10.78 4.09 -9.18
N PHE A 139 -11.62 4.20 -10.22
CA PHE A 139 -11.30 3.61 -11.52
C PHE A 139 -10.10 4.30 -12.18
N LYS A 140 -9.99 5.63 -12.10
CA LYS A 140 -8.80 6.35 -12.62
C LYS A 140 -7.51 5.89 -11.93
N TYR A 141 -7.57 5.60 -10.63
CA TYR A 141 -6.46 4.97 -9.92
C TYR A 141 -6.11 3.61 -10.51
N TYR A 142 -7.10 2.74 -10.77
CA TYR A 142 -6.86 1.46 -11.44
C TYR A 142 -6.29 1.61 -12.84
N GLU A 143 -6.77 2.58 -13.61
CA GLU A 143 -6.25 2.86 -14.95
C GLU A 143 -4.78 3.20 -14.93
N LYS A 144 -4.40 4.10 -14.02
CA LYS A 144 -3.01 4.46 -13.79
C LYS A 144 -2.20 3.22 -13.40
N THR A 145 -2.62 2.49 -12.37
CA THR A 145 -1.89 1.29 -11.90
C THR A 145 -1.79 0.22 -12.99
N TYR A 146 -2.84 0.02 -13.79
CA TYR A 146 -2.86 -0.94 -14.89
C TYR A 146 -1.82 -0.57 -15.95
N ASN A 147 -1.83 0.68 -16.39
CA ASN A 147 -0.87 1.18 -17.37
C ASN A 147 0.56 1.12 -16.81
N ASP A 148 0.76 1.50 -15.56
CA ASP A 148 2.07 1.45 -14.93
C ASP A 148 2.62 0.02 -14.89
N ILE A 149 1.84 -0.96 -14.44
CA ILE A 149 2.33 -2.35 -14.32
C ILE A 149 2.48 -3.05 -15.67
N PHE A 150 1.55 -2.86 -16.60
CA PHE A 150 1.51 -3.66 -17.83
C PHE A 150 2.09 -2.97 -19.06
N LYS A 151 2.34 -1.65 -19.01
CA LYS A 151 2.93 -0.90 -20.12
C LYS A 151 4.25 -0.24 -19.75
N ASN A 152 4.34 0.37 -18.57
CA ASN A 152 5.46 1.27 -18.24
C ASN A 152 6.56 0.59 -17.41
N LEU A 153 6.22 -0.30 -16.47
CA LEU A 153 7.11 -0.85 -15.44
C LEU A 153 7.21 -2.39 -15.47
N GLY A 154 6.76 -3.02 -16.56
CA GLY A 154 6.78 -4.47 -16.72
C GLY A 154 8.20 -5.04 -16.89
N VAL A 155 8.35 -6.36 -16.74
CA VAL A 155 9.60 -7.05 -17.08
C VAL A 155 9.93 -6.81 -18.56
N GLY A 156 11.14 -6.33 -18.82
CA GLY A 156 11.59 -5.93 -20.17
C GLY A 156 11.41 -4.45 -20.48
N SER A 157 10.66 -3.69 -19.67
CA SER A 157 10.57 -2.23 -19.80
C SER A 157 11.85 -1.57 -19.26
N THR A 158 12.20 -0.42 -19.84
CA THR A 158 13.23 0.46 -19.29
C THR A 158 12.68 1.14 -18.03
N ALA A 159 13.41 1.06 -16.92
CA ALA A 159 13.05 1.76 -15.69
C ALA A 159 13.00 3.29 -15.93
N PRO A 160 11.98 4.01 -15.44
CA PRO A 160 11.92 5.46 -15.56
C PRO A 160 13.13 6.11 -14.92
N ASN A 161 13.67 7.14 -15.58
CA ASN A 161 14.70 7.95 -14.96
C ASN A 161 14.06 8.96 -14.00
N PHE A 162 14.73 9.22 -12.89
CA PHE A 162 14.45 10.29 -11.95
C PHE A 162 15.78 10.91 -11.50
N THR A 163 15.73 12.11 -10.93
CA THR A 163 16.87 12.82 -10.36
C THR A 163 16.49 13.27 -8.96
N LEU A 164 17.29 12.89 -7.96
CA LEU A 164 17.05 13.17 -6.55
C LEU A 164 18.35 13.59 -5.87
N ILE A 165 18.23 14.15 -4.67
CA ILE A 165 19.38 14.61 -3.88
C ILE A 165 19.90 13.49 -2.98
N ASP A 166 21.22 13.28 -2.99
CA ASP A 166 21.88 12.30 -2.12
C ASP A 166 22.19 12.87 -0.71
N VAL A 167 22.73 12.02 0.16
CA VAL A 167 23.16 12.41 1.50
C VAL A 167 24.23 13.53 1.53
N ASN A 168 24.93 13.80 0.43
CA ASN A 168 25.92 14.88 0.36
C ASN A 168 25.37 16.16 -0.28
N GLY A 169 24.07 16.20 -0.59
CA GLY A 169 23.45 17.33 -1.29
C GLY A 169 23.67 17.34 -2.80
N LYS A 170 24.17 16.24 -3.37
CA LYS A 170 24.44 16.11 -4.80
C LYS A 170 23.21 15.55 -5.52
N GLU A 171 22.88 16.15 -6.66
CA GLU A 171 21.91 15.58 -7.60
C GLU A 171 22.46 14.29 -8.25
N VAL A 172 21.66 13.24 -8.20
CA VAL A 172 21.95 11.94 -8.79
C VAL A 172 20.74 11.50 -9.60
N SER A 173 20.97 11.16 -10.88
CA SER A 173 19.94 10.50 -11.68
C SER A 173 20.11 8.98 -11.69
N LEU A 174 18.99 8.23 -11.71
CA LEU A 174 19.05 6.76 -11.77
C LEU A 174 19.85 6.26 -12.98
N LYS A 175 19.71 6.91 -14.14
CA LYS A 175 20.45 6.56 -15.36
C LYS A 175 21.97 6.75 -15.22
N ASP A 176 22.40 7.67 -14.35
CA ASP A 176 23.82 8.02 -14.18
C ASP A 176 24.55 7.06 -13.24
N VAL A 177 23.81 6.30 -12.42
CA VAL A 177 24.35 5.23 -11.56
C VAL A 177 24.98 4.14 -12.42
N GLN A 178 26.29 3.93 -12.31
CA GLN A 178 27.02 2.93 -13.09
C GLN A 178 27.01 1.58 -12.39
N ALA A 179 26.08 0.71 -12.76
CA ALA A 179 25.97 -0.64 -12.24
C ALA A 179 25.34 -1.59 -13.27
N LYS A 180 25.74 -2.85 -13.26
CA LYS A 180 25.17 -3.91 -14.10
C LYS A 180 23.75 -4.27 -13.65
N TYR A 181 23.52 -4.27 -12.34
CA TYR A 181 22.23 -4.53 -11.72
C TYR A 181 21.95 -3.45 -10.68
N LYS A 182 20.74 -2.90 -10.69
CA LYS A 182 20.29 -1.88 -9.73
C LYS A 182 19.07 -2.40 -9.00
N LEU A 183 19.12 -2.40 -7.67
CA LEU A 183 17.93 -2.55 -6.83
C LEU A 183 17.51 -1.16 -6.36
N VAL A 184 16.28 -0.75 -6.67
CA VAL A 184 15.70 0.48 -6.13
C VAL A 184 14.87 0.09 -4.90
N ASP A 185 15.25 0.60 -3.74
CA ASP A 185 14.63 0.27 -2.45
C ASP A 185 13.94 1.51 -1.87
N PHE A 186 12.60 1.51 -1.85
CA PHE A 186 11.80 2.62 -1.30
C PHE A 186 11.57 2.39 0.19
N TRP A 187 11.97 3.35 1.02
CA TRP A 187 11.93 3.20 2.47
C TRP A 187 11.72 4.54 3.19
N ALA A 188 11.48 4.47 4.50
CA ALA A 188 11.41 5.63 5.38
C ALA A 188 11.93 5.28 6.78
N SER A 189 12.41 6.26 7.54
CA SER A 189 12.94 6.08 8.91
C SER A 189 11.94 5.42 9.86
N TRP A 190 10.65 5.68 9.65
CA TRP A 190 9.52 5.15 10.41
C TRP A 190 8.98 3.82 9.86
N CYS A 191 9.42 3.37 8.68
CA CYS A 191 8.97 2.12 8.08
C CYS A 191 9.73 0.93 8.72
N VAL A 192 9.21 0.44 9.84
CA VAL A 192 9.74 -0.74 10.55
C VAL A 192 9.96 -1.96 9.63
N PRO A 193 9.00 -2.40 8.79
CA PRO A 193 9.23 -3.56 7.92
C PRO A 193 10.29 -3.29 6.85
N CYS A 194 10.41 -2.06 6.33
CA CYS A 194 11.47 -1.71 5.38
C CYS A 194 12.85 -1.86 6.04
N ARG A 195 13.04 -1.27 7.23
CA ARG A 195 14.31 -1.33 7.97
C ARG A 195 14.66 -2.74 8.44
N ALA A 196 13.65 -3.56 8.77
CA ALA A 196 13.84 -4.97 9.09
C ALA A 196 14.42 -5.79 7.93
N SER A 197 14.30 -5.32 6.68
CA SER A 197 14.90 -5.97 5.50
C SER A 197 16.39 -5.63 5.28
N PHE A 198 16.89 -4.55 5.89
CA PHE A 198 18.26 -4.07 5.66
C PHE A 198 19.36 -5.08 5.97
N PRO A 199 19.28 -5.94 7.01
CA PRO A 199 20.27 -7.00 7.20
C PRO A 199 20.43 -7.91 5.98
N HIS A 200 19.33 -8.27 5.31
CA HIS A 200 19.37 -9.08 4.09
C HIS A 200 19.93 -8.29 2.90
N LEU A 201 19.58 -7.01 2.76
CA LEU A 201 20.13 -6.15 1.71
C LEU A 201 21.65 -5.96 1.86
N LYS A 202 22.16 -5.82 3.09
CA LYS A 202 23.60 -5.77 3.37
C LYS A 202 24.31 -7.06 2.97
N GLU A 203 23.69 -8.22 3.21
CA GLU A 203 24.24 -9.51 2.80
C GLU A 203 24.32 -9.62 1.27
N LEU A 204 23.25 -9.22 0.57
CA LEU A 204 23.22 -9.16 -0.90
C LEU A 204 24.29 -8.20 -1.44
N TYR A 205 24.37 -7.00 -0.88
CA TYR A 205 25.34 -5.98 -1.30
C TYR A 205 26.79 -6.44 -1.05
N LYS A 206 27.06 -7.07 0.10
CA LYS A 206 28.39 -7.65 0.39
C LYS A 206 28.77 -8.75 -0.60
N THR A 207 27.80 -9.57 -1.00
CA THR A 207 28.01 -10.72 -1.89
C THR A 207 28.21 -10.28 -3.33
N TYR A 208 27.37 -9.38 -3.85
CA TYR A 208 27.30 -9.05 -5.28
C TYR A 208 27.80 -7.65 -5.64
N GLY A 209 28.11 -6.79 -4.67
CA GLY A 209 28.49 -5.39 -4.93
C GLY A 209 29.72 -5.26 -5.84
N LYS A 210 30.68 -6.18 -5.70
CA LYS A 210 31.87 -6.25 -6.58
C LYS A 210 31.57 -6.80 -7.98
N ASP A 211 30.42 -7.46 -8.16
CA ASP A 211 29.96 -8.03 -9.42
C ASP A 211 29.03 -7.08 -10.20
N GLY A 212 29.04 -5.80 -9.84
CA GLY A 212 28.28 -4.74 -10.50
C GLY A 212 26.84 -4.61 -10.01
N PHE A 213 26.52 -5.06 -8.79
CA PHE A 213 25.25 -4.83 -8.15
C PHE A 213 25.29 -3.55 -7.29
N GLU A 214 24.29 -2.68 -7.43
CA GLU A 214 24.13 -1.47 -6.63
C GLU A 214 22.71 -1.40 -6.04
N ILE A 215 22.59 -0.84 -4.84
CA ILE A 215 21.31 -0.53 -4.21
C ILE A 215 21.15 1.00 -4.20
N VAL A 216 20.02 1.48 -4.72
CA VAL A 216 19.64 2.90 -4.69
C VAL A 216 18.47 3.03 -3.72
N GLY A 217 18.76 3.44 -2.48
CA GLY A 217 17.75 3.60 -1.45
C GLY A 217 17.03 4.95 -1.57
N ILE A 218 15.73 4.95 -1.80
CA ILE A 218 14.90 6.16 -1.92
C ILE A 218 14.15 6.39 -0.62
N GLY A 219 14.53 7.43 0.12
CA GLY A 219 13.79 7.91 1.28
C GLY A 219 12.51 8.60 0.81
N THR A 220 11.35 8.13 1.25
CA THR A 220 10.03 8.69 0.87
C THR A 220 9.25 9.15 2.10
N ALA A 221 8.56 10.29 2.02
CA ALA A 221 7.69 10.80 3.09
C ALA A 221 8.39 10.83 4.47
N ASP A 222 9.60 11.35 4.49
CA ASP A 222 10.46 11.41 5.67
C ASP A 222 11.06 12.81 5.83
N SER A 223 11.37 13.21 7.06
CA SER A 223 12.15 14.43 7.26
C SER A 223 13.62 14.12 7.04
N GLU A 224 14.34 14.99 6.33
CA GLU A 224 15.75 14.77 5.99
C GLU A 224 16.60 14.40 7.22
N GLU A 225 16.38 15.07 8.35
CA GLU A 225 17.07 14.77 9.62
C GLU A 225 16.88 13.32 10.09
N LYS A 226 15.64 12.82 10.07
CA LYS A 226 15.30 11.47 10.55
C LYS A 226 15.81 10.41 9.59
N TRP A 227 15.69 10.68 8.29
CA TRP A 227 16.22 9.84 7.24
C TRP A 227 17.74 9.65 7.38
N ARG A 228 18.50 10.75 7.52
CA ARG A 228 19.95 10.72 7.76
C ARG A 228 20.32 9.95 9.02
N LYS A 229 19.62 10.24 10.12
CA LYS A 229 19.84 9.54 11.38
C LYS A 229 19.59 8.04 11.25
N ALA A 230 18.54 7.62 10.55
CA ALA A 230 18.25 6.21 10.32
C ALA A 230 19.33 5.52 9.47
N ILE A 231 19.87 6.18 8.44
CA ILE A 231 21.01 5.66 7.65
C ILE A 231 22.23 5.41 8.55
N GLU A 232 22.55 6.35 9.45
CA GLU A 232 23.68 6.22 10.37
C GLU A 232 23.47 5.10 11.39
N GLU A 233 22.28 5.02 12.00
CA GLU A 233 21.91 3.97 12.94
C GLU A 233 21.96 2.59 12.30
N ASP A 234 21.39 2.47 11.11
CA ASP A 234 21.29 1.21 10.39
C ASP A 234 22.58 0.87 9.65
N LYS A 235 23.55 1.78 9.50
CA LYS A 235 24.84 1.51 8.83
C LYS A 235 24.66 0.89 7.44
N THR A 236 23.79 1.46 6.64
CA THR A 236 23.53 1.03 5.26
C THR A 236 24.61 1.60 4.32
N PRO A 237 25.40 0.75 3.63
CA PRO A 237 26.60 1.20 2.92
C PRO A 237 26.35 1.68 1.48
N TRP A 238 25.13 1.55 0.98
CA TRP A 238 24.78 1.90 -0.40
C TRP A 238 24.32 3.35 -0.50
N MET A 239 24.08 3.82 -1.73
CA MET A 239 23.67 5.21 -1.93
C MET A 239 22.23 5.43 -1.49
N HIS A 240 22.00 6.56 -0.83
CA HIS A 240 20.67 6.99 -0.41
C HIS A 240 20.32 8.31 -1.05
N LEU A 241 19.13 8.37 -1.67
CA LEU A 241 18.53 9.55 -2.28
C LEU A 241 17.25 9.92 -1.53
N ASN A 242 16.97 11.21 -1.40
CA ASN A 242 15.81 11.71 -0.69
C ASN A 242 14.75 12.22 -1.68
N ASP A 243 13.56 11.64 -1.64
CA ASP A 243 12.37 12.16 -2.31
C ASP A 243 11.59 13.04 -1.32
N THR A 244 11.80 14.35 -1.44
CA THR A 244 11.18 15.36 -0.58
C THR A 244 9.73 15.65 -0.94
N GLY A 245 9.21 15.03 -2.00
CA GLY A 245 7.79 15.08 -2.30
C GLY A 245 7.21 16.42 -2.73
N ALA A 246 8.05 17.36 -3.18
CA ALA A 246 7.58 18.65 -3.71
C ALA A 246 6.57 18.49 -4.88
N ASP A 247 6.56 17.31 -5.50
CA ASP A 247 5.68 16.95 -6.63
C ASP A 247 4.66 15.84 -6.28
N HIS A 248 4.34 15.61 -5.00
CA HIS A 248 3.33 14.64 -4.59
C HIS A 248 1.94 15.02 -5.12
N GLN A 249 1.61 14.60 -6.34
CA GLN A 249 0.24 14.61 -6.87
C GLN A 249 -0.67 13.59 -6.18
N TRP A 250 -0.18 12.91 -5.14
CA TRP A 250 -0.90 11.92 -4.35
C TRP A 250 -0.71 12.18 -2.86
N GLY A 251 -1.37 13.24 -2.37
CA GLY A 251 -1.49 13.56 -0.94
C GLY A 251 -0.50 14.62 -0.48
#